data_AF-A0A316LVU4-F1
#
_entry.id   AF-A0A316LVU4-F1
#
_cell.length_a   1.000
_cell.length_b   1.000
_cell.length_c   1.000
_cell.angle_alpha   90.00
_cell.angle_beta   90.00
_cell.angle_gamma   90.00
#
_symmetry.space_group_name_H-M   'P 1'
#
loop_
_entity.id
_entity.type
_entity.pdbx_description
1 polymer ?
#
loop_
_entity_poly.entity_id
_entity_poly.type
_entity_poly.pdbx_seq_one_letter_code
_entity_poly.pdbx_strand_id
1 'polypeptide(L)'
;MTNDRETENARERLAVRLRETLGAAVREIRPSSQDGIALNVFAGSLPDVAAAAPKLKGAGFWPLPNSQGGRTLFLAGAHSADGRDALPYLIAVFPAGSAAPQEPAGLDAARAAAAAMRENGVKDGAFALLRRKALADYYLGRTVEIAIDRPIGYVHAKKTYTLTYPLNYGYLPGVIGGDGEELDVYLMGVETPVSSYTARIIGVVHRENDEEDKLVAAPEGRVFHQGEIAAAVEFQEKYYKTRVEPLYPKSCGALVYRETEAGRAYLCLLQRRSGTYSVPKGHMEAFETETQTARREVLEETGLDVALRPDFRAEVCYDLPGGKRKRLTLFLAACGG
;
A
#
# COMPACT_ATOMS: atom_id res chain seq x y z
N MET A 1 5.91 -28.42 -2.21
CA MET A 1 5.02 -29.07 -1.22
C MET A 1 5.52 -28.66 0.16
N THR A 2 5.05 -27.53 0.69
CA THR A 2 5.22 -27.20 2.11
C THR A 2 4.52 -28.27 2.93
N ASN A 3 5.19 -28.81 3.94
CA ASN A 3 4.70 -29.93 4.73
C ASN A 3 3.43 -29.50 5.49
N ASP A 4 2.31 -30.23 5.36
CA ASP A 4 1.04 -29.86 6.00
C ASP A 4 1.21 -29.62 7.52
N ARG A 5 2.13 -30.36 8.14
CA ARG A 5 2.52 -30.23 9.54
C ARG A 5 3.20 -28.90 9.89
N GLU A 6 3.97 -28.30 8.98
CA GLU A 6 4.58 -26.98 9.20
C GLU A 6 3.54 -25.87 9.15
N THR A 7 2.55 -25.99 8.26
CA THR A 7 1.45 -25.04 8.12
C THR A 7 0.55 -25.08 9.36
N GLU A 8 0.27 -26.28 9.88
CA GLU A 8 -0.49 -26.46 11.11
C GLU A 8 0.22 -25.82 12.32
N ASN A 9 1.52 -26.10 12.50
CA ASN A 9 2.33 -25.47 13.54
C ASN A 9 2.37 -23.93 13.42
N ALA A 10 2.37 -23.38 12.19
CA ALA A 10 2.34 -21.93 11.97
C ALA A 10 1.01 -21.30 12.41
N ARG A 11 -0.12 -21.97 12.12
CA ARG A 11 -1.46 -21.55 12.55
C ARG A 11 -1.60 -21.57 14.08
N GLU A 12 -1.02 -22.56 14.74
CA GLU A 12 -1.02 -22.64 16.21
C GLU A 12 -0.24 -21.49 16.85
N ARG A 13 0.99 -21.23 16.39
CA ARG A 13 1.80 -20.09 16.85
C ARG A 13 1.05 -18.76 16.64
N LEU A 14 0.38 -18.64 15.51
CA LEU A 14 -0.42 -17.47 15.18
C LEU A 14 -1.60 -17.27 16.13
N ALA A 15 -2.31 -18.35 16.45
CA ALA A 15 -3.43 -18.34 17.39
C ALA A 15 -2.98 -17.96 18.82
N VAL A 16 -1.83 -18.46 19.28
CA VAL A 16 -1.25 -18.09 20.60
C VAL A 16 -0.98 -16.59 20.65
N ARG A 17 -0.27 -16.05 19.67
CA ARG A 17 0.08 -14.62 19.62
C ARG A 17 -1.16 -13.72 19.53
N LEU A 18 -2.20 -14.15 18.79
CA LEU A 18 -3.50 -13.44 18.77
C LEU A 18 -4.14 -13.36 20.15
N ARG A 19 -4.16 -14.46 20.89
CA ARG A 19 -4.73 -14.50 22.25
C ARG A 19 -3.96 -13.61 23.21
N GLU A 20 -2.63 -13.63 23.14
CA GLU A 20 -1.77 -12.75 23.96
C GLU A 20 -2.02 -11.26 23.66
N THR A 21 -2.24 -10.93 22.39
CA THR A 21 -2.42 -9.53 21.96
C THR A 21 -3.81 -8.97 22.26
N LEU A 22 -4.85 -9.77 22.00
CA LEU A 22 -6.25 -9.34 22.16
C LEU A 22 -6.83 -9.67 23.54
N GLY A 23 -6.20 -10.56 24.31
CA GLY A 23 -6.63 -10.94 25.64
C GLY A 23 -8.11 -11.34 25.69
N ALA A 24 -8.85 -10.75 26.63
CA ALA A 24 -10.25 -11.05 26.88
C ALA A 24 -11.20 -10.71 25.72
N ALA A 25 -10.75 -9.95 24.72
CA ALA A 25 -11.56 -9.65 23.53
C ALA A 25 -11.77 -10.92 22.67
N VAL A 26 -10.83 -11.86 22.66
CA VAL A 26 -10.96 -13.15 21.95
C VAL A 26 -11.79 -14.12 22.78
N ARG A 27 -12.92 -14.56 22.23
CA ARG A 27 -13.71 -15.65 22.81
C ARG A 27 -13.28 -16.99 22.27
N GLU A 28 -12.97 -17.05 20.98
CA GLU A 28 -12.63 -18.30 20.32
C GLU A 28 -11.73 -18.07 19.11
N ILE A 29 -10.87 -19.04 18.79
CA ILE A 29 -10.09 -19.11 17.56
C ILE A 29 -10.21 -20.52 17.02
N ARG A 30 -10.51 -20.64 15.72
CA ARG A 30 -10.59 -21.93 15.00
C ARG A 30 -9.74 -21.89 13.74
N PRO A 31 -9.12 -22.99 13.31
CA PRO A 31 -8.65 -23.13 11.94
C PRO A 31 -9.78 -22.84 10.96
N SER A 32 -9.48 -22.14 9.86
CA SER A 32 -10.46 -21.94 8.80
C SER A 32 -10.40 -23.08 7.78
N SER A 33 -11.57 -23.55 7.35
CA SER A 33 -11.72 -24.44 6.19
C SER A 33 -11.81 -23.67 4.87
N GLN A 34 -11.85 -22.33 4.92
CA GLN A 34 -11.89 -21.48 3.74
C GLN A 34 -10.48 -21.35 3.14
N ASP A 35 -10.39 -21.54 1.82
CA ASP A 35 -9.12 -21.42 1.10
C ASP A 35 -8.51 -20.02 1.30
N GLY A 36 -7.19 -19.95 1.45
CA GLY A 36 -6.45 -18.70 1.69
C GLY A 36 -6.62 -18.06 3.08
N ILE A 37 -7.53 -18.53 3.94
CA ILE A 37 -7.71 -18.04 5.32
C ILE A 37 -7.13 -19.05 6.30
N ALA A 38 -6.28 -18.57 7.22
CA ALA A 38 -5.64 -19.41 8.21
C ALA A 38 -6.52 -19.66 9.43
N LEU A 39 -7.10 -18.61 10.00
CA LEU A 39 -7.82 -18.64 11.27
C LEU A 39 -9.11 -17.81 11.20
N ASN A 40 -10.16 -18.31 11.85
CA ASN A 40 -11.36 -17.57 12.20
C ASN A 40 -11.31 -17.22 13.68
N VAL A 41 -11.37 -15.93 14.01
CA VAL A 41 -11.34 -15.41 15.38
C VAL A 41 -12.72 -14.86 15.72
N PHE A 42 -13.29 -15.30 16.83
CA PHE A 42 -14.58 -14.81 17.34
C PHE A 42 -14.32 -13.92 18.54
N ALA A 43 -14.66 -12.64 18.41
CA ALA A 43 -14.37 -11.61 19.39
C ALA A 43 -15.65 -11.06 20.05
N GLY A 44 -15.60 -10.83 21.37
CA GLY A 44 -16.75 -10.34 22.14
C GLY A 44 -17.22 -8.95 21.73
N SER A 45 -16.27 -8.04 21.44
CA SER A 45 -16.52 -6.68 20.99
C SER A 45 -15.58 -6.36 19.83
N LEU A 46 -16.14 -6.11 18.65
CA LEU A 46 -15.39 -5.69 17.46
C LEU A 46 -14.80 -4.28 17.60
N PRO A 47 -15.48 -3.32 18.26
CA PRO A 47 -14.84 -2.07 18.69
C PRO A 47 -13.59 -2.28 19.54
N ASP A 48 -13.57 -3.26 20.44
CA ASP A 48 -12.40 -3.53 21.29
C ASP A 48 -11.23 -4.10 20.46
N VAL A 49 -11.53 -4.97 19.49
CA VAL A 49 -10.54 -5.47 18.52
C VAL A 49 -9.99 -4.31 17.67
N ALA A 50 -10.85 -3.41 17.21
CA ALA A 50 -10.43 -2.23 16.46
C ALA A 50 -9.58 -1.28 17.32
N ALA A 51 -9.95 -1.07 18.58
CA ALA A 51 -9.17 -0.27 19.53
C ALA A 51 -7.80 -0.90 19.86
N ALA A 52 -7.69 -2.23 19.78
CA ALA A 52 -6.43 -2.96 19.93
C ALA A 52 -5.51 -2.91 18.69
N ALA A 53 -5.91 -2.24 17.60
CA ALA A 53 -5.13 -2.16 16.36
C ALA A 53 -3.65 -1.77 16.57
N PRO A 54 -3.28 -0.81 17.44
CA PRO A 54 -1.87 -0.51 17.70
C PRO A 54 -1.09 -1.69 18.31
N LYS A 55 -1.71 -2.43 19.23
CA LYS A 55 -1.11 -3.63 19.86
C LYS A 55 -0.97 -4.77 18.86
N LEU A 56 -2.02 -5.01 18.09
CA LEU A 56 -2.04 -5.95 16.97
C LEU A 56 -0.90 -5.65 15.99
N LYS A 57 -0.76 -4.39 15.57
CA LYS A 57 0.32 -3.96 14.68
C LYS A 57 1.70 -4.23 15.26
N GLY A 58 1.90 -3.97 16.56
CA GLY A 58 3.14 -4.28 17.27
C GLY A 58 3.43 -5.78 17.35
N ALA A 59 2.40 -6.62 17.45
CA ALA A 59 2.50 -8.08 17.44
C ALA A 59 2.48 -8.70 16.04
N GLY A 60 2.71 -7.89 14.98
CA GLY A 60 2.79 -8.37 13.60
C GLY A 60 1.45 -8.64 12.92
N PHE A 61 0.34 -8.16 13.49
CA PHE A 61 -1.00 -8.24 12.91
C PHE A 61 -1.39 -6.93 12.25
N TRP A 62 -1.53 -6.93 10.93
CA TRP A 62 -1.82 -5.73 10.15
C TRP A 62 -3.27 -5.74 9.66
N PRO A 63 -4.12 -4.80 10.07
CA PRO A 63 -5.46 -4.70 9.52
C PRO A 63 -5.40 -4.35 8.03
N LEU A 64 -6.24 -4.98 7.21
CA LEU A 64 -6.32 -4.63 5.79
C LEU A 64 -7.06 -3.29 5.59
N PRO A 65 -6.65 -2.46 4.60
CA PRO A 65 -7.40 -1.27 4.20
C PRO A 65 -8.85 -1.65 3.80
N ASN A 66 -9.83 -0.84 4.19
CA ASN A 66 -11.28 -1.02 3.98
C ASN A 66 -12.03 -1.97 4.94
N SER A 67 -11.47 -2.33 6.09
CA SER A 67 -12.16 -3.09 7.15
C SER A 67 -13.25 -2.30 7.94
N GLN A 68 -13.85 -1.27 7.37
CA GLN A 68 -14.86 -0.43 8.04
C GLN A 68 -16.21 -1.15 8.05
N GLY A 69 -16.82 -1.34 9.23
CA GLY A 69 -18.16 -1.95 9.35
C GLY A 69 -18.29 -3.16 10.28
N GLY A 70 -17.32 -3.43 11.15
CA GLY A 70 -17.46 -4.41 12.24
C GLY A 70 -17.21 -5.87 11.86
N ARG A 71 -16.43 -6.16 10.81
CA ARG A 71 -15.84 -7.49 10.58
C ARG A 71 -14.48 -7.26 9.92
N THR A 72 -13.39 -7.71 10.55
CA THR A 72 -12.02 -7.27 10.19
C THR A 72 -11.20 -8.44 9.68
N LEU A 73 -10.60 -8.29 8.49
CA LEU A 73 -9.50 -9.13 8.05
C LEU A 73 -8.19 -8.58 8.64
N PHE A 74 -7.45 -9.43 9.34
CA PHE A 74 -6.09 -9.15 9.76
C PHE A 74 -5.14 -10.00 8.93
N LEU A 75 -4.10 -9.35 8.44
CA LEU A 75 -2.90 -10.04 8.03
C LEU A 75 -2.08 -10.40 9.26
N ALA A 76 -1.45 -11.56 9.24
CA ALA A 76 -0.36 -11.83 10.15
C ALA A 76 0.75 -12.63 9.49
N GLY A 77 1.97 -12.10 9.54
CA GLY A 77 3.16 -12.91 9.30
C GLY A 77 3.31 -13.95 10.41
N ALA A 78 3.68 -15.18 10.09
CA ALA A 78 4.16 -16.10 11.12
C ALA A 78 5.57 -15.66 11.52
N HIS A 79 5.68 -14.73 12.48
CA HIS A 79 6.97 -14.36 13.06
C HIS A 79 7.68 -15.63 13.55
N SER A 80 8.79 -15.95 12.89
CA SER A 80 9.77 -16.92 13.34
C SER A 80 10.90 -16.15 14.00
N ALA A 81 11.42 -16.65 15.13
CA ALA A 81 12.47 -15.96 15.89
C ALA A 81 13.80 -15.82 15.11
N ASP A 82 13.92 -16.53 13.98
CA ASP A 82 15.04 -16.55 13.05
C ASP A 82 14.84 -15.63 11.83
N GLY A 83 13.79 -14.79 11.81
CA GLY A 83 13.62 -13.73 10.80
C GLY A 83 13.26 -14.22 9.39
N ARG A 84 12.94 -15.51 9.22
CA ARG A 84 12.45 -16.07 7.96
C ARG A 84 10.93 -16.08 7.99
N ASP A 85 10.33 -15.03 7.45
CA ASP A 85 8.87 -14.89 7.41
C ASP A 85 8.28 -15.90 6.40
N ALA A 86 7.47 -16.83 6.89
CA ALA A 86 6.52 -17.54 6.04
C ALA A 86 5.45 -16.54 5.60
N LEU A 87 5.10 -16.59 4.30
CA LEU A 87 4.04 -15.83 3.64
C LEU A 87 2.92 -15.40 4.59
N PRO A 88 2.45 -14.15 4.48
CA PRO A 88 1.56 -13.63 5.49
C PRO A 88 0.19 -14.30 5.38
N TYR A 89 -0.37 -14.68 6.53
CA TYR A 89 -1.64 -15.38 6.64
C TYR A 89 -2.79 -14.39 6.76
N LEU A 90 -3.90 -14.68 6.08
CA LEU A 90 -5.15 -13.97 6.30
C LEU A 90 -5.89 -14.57 7.49
N ILE A 91 -6.38 -13.73 8.38
CA ILE A 91 -7.20 -14.06 9.54
C ILE A 91 -8.52 -13.30 9.42
N ALA A 92 -9.64 -13.97 9.63
CA ALA A 92 -10.95 -13.34 9.65
C ALA A 92 -11.47 -13.19 11.08
N VAL A 93 -12.00 -12.01 11.43
CA VAL A 93 -12.55 -11.71 12.77
C VAL A 93 -14.05 -11.45 12.71
N PHE A 94 -14.79 -12.16 13.56
CA PHE A 94 -16.25 -12.16 13.65
C PHE A 94 -16.74 -11.79 15.06
N PRO A 95 -17.98 -11.29 15.23
CA PRO A 95 -18.60 -11.18 16.55
C PRO A 95 -18.72 -12.54 17.25
N ALA A 96 -18.60 -12.57 18.57
CA ALA A 96 -18.79 -13.78 19.35
C ALA A 96 -20.24 -14.31 19.23
N GLY A 97 -20.39 -15.64 19.21
CA GLY A 97 -21.69 -16.29 19.08
C GLY A 97 -22.28 -16.28 17.67
N SER A 98 -21.66 -15.59 16.69
CA SER A 98 -22.01 -15.81 15.29
C SER A 98 -21.57 -17.21 14.88
N ALA A 99 -22.42 -17.95 14.17
CA ALA A 99 -21.93 -19.02 13.31
C ALA A 99 -20.85 -18.43 12.39
N ALA A 100 -19.83 -19.18 11.99
CA ALA A 100 -18.91 -18.74 10.94
C ALA A 100 -19.65 -18.82 9.59
N PRO A 101 -20.16 -17.73 8.97
CA PRO A 101 -20.94 -17.80 7.74
C PRO A 101 -20.12 -17.31 6.53
N GLN A 102 -20.69 -17.40 5.31
CA GLN A 102 -20.04 -17.07 4.03
C GLN A 102 -19.26 -15.74 4.05
N GLU A 103 -17.97 -15.88 3.73
CA GLU A 103 -16.94 -14.92 3.32
C GLU A 103 -16.76 -13.59 4.10
N PRO A 104 -15.50 -13.22 4.44
CA PRO A 104 -15.20 -12.00 5.18
C PRO A 104 -15.45 -10.73 4.35
N ALA A 105 -15.82 -9.65 5.04
CA ALA A 105 -15.98 -8.32 4.43
C ALA A 105 -14.68 -7.86 3.75
N GLY A 106 -14.80 -7.28 2.55
CA GLY A 106 -13.67 -6.88 1.70
C GLY A 106 -13.31 -7.90 0.61
N LEU A 107 -13.82 -9.14 0.69
CA LEU A 107 -13.58 -10.16 -0.32
C LEU A 107 -14.31 -9.85 -1.64
N ASP A 108 -15.48 -9.21 -1.63
CA ASP A 108 -16.17 -8.78 -2.86
C ASP A 108 -15.34 -7.77 -3.67
N ALA A 109 -14.75 -6.79 -2.99
CA ALA A 109 -13.86 -5.82 -3.64
C ALA A 109 -12.60 -6.50 -4.18
N ALA A 110 -12.02 -7.45 -3.43
CA ALA A 110 -10.89 -8.24 -3.89
C ALA A 110 -11.25 -9.15 -5.08
N ARG A 111 -12.46 -9.72 -5.10
CA ARG A 111 -13.00 -10.50 -6.23
C ARG A 111 -13.19 -9.63 -7.47
N ALA A 112 -13.74 -8.42 -7.30
CA ALA A 112 -13.88 -7.46 -8.40
C ALA A 112 -12.51 -7.04 -8.95
N ALA A 113 -11.54 -6.75 -8.09
CA ALA A 113 -10.18 -6.45 -8.49
C ALA A 113 -9.50 -7.64 -9.19
N ALA A 114 -9.60 -8.85 -8.64
CA ALA A 114 -9.06 -10.06 -9.26
C ALA A 114 -9.73 -10.36 -10.61
N ALA A 115 -11.04 -10.08 -10.77
CA ALA A 115 -11.74 -10.19 -12.05
C ALA A 115 -11.18 -9.20 -13.08
N ALA A 116 -10.99 -7.93 -12.71
CA ALA A 116 -10.37 -6.93 -13.57
C ALA A 116 -8.91 -7.27 -13.93
N MET A 117 -8.16 -7.88 -13.02
CA MET A 117 -6.80 -8.36 -13.30
C MET A 117 -6.80 -9.50 -14.33
N ARG A 118 -7.76 -10.43 -14.23
CA ARG A 118 -7.94 -11.52 -15.21
C ARG A 118 -8.29 -11.01 -16.60
N GLU A 119 -9.11 -9.97 -16.70
CA GLU A 119 -9.39 -9.30 -17.98
C GLU A 119 -8.12 -8.74 -18.63
N ASN A 120 -7.13 -8.35 -17.81
CA ASN A 120 -5.82 -7.88 -18.26
C ASN A 120 -4.77 -8.99 -18.41
N GLY A 121 -5.17 -10.27 -18.37
CA GLY A 121 -4.29 -11.42 -18.60
C GLY A 121 -3.53 -11.93 -17.38
N VAL A 122 -3.79 -11.39 -16.19
CA VAL A 122 -3.16 -11.79 -14.93
C VAL A 122 -3.90 -12.98 -14.32
N LYS A 123 -3.20 -14.04 -13.89
CA LYS A 123 -3.82 -15.25 -13.32
C LYS A 123 -3.88 -15.20 -11.79
N ASP A 124 -4.21 -14.04 -11.25
CA ASP A 124 -4.35 -13.85 -9.81
C ASP A 124 -5.77 -14.19 -9.32
N GLY A 125 -5.87 -14.70 -8.09
CA GLY A 125 -7.13 -15.04 -7.41
C GLY A 125 -7.38 -14.08 -6.25
N ALA A 126 -8.64 -13.93 -5.80
CA ALA A 126 -8.99 -12.94 -4.76
C ALA A 126 -8.15 -13.07 -3.47
N PHE A 127 -7.87 -14.28 -2.99
CA PHE A 127 -7.04 -14.51 -1.81
C PHE A 127 -5.54 -14.33 -2.06
N ALA A 128 -5.06 -14.61 -3.27
CA ALA A 128 -3.67 -14.36 -3.64
C ALA A 128 -3.43 -12.83 -3.75
N LEU A 129 -4.34 -12.11 -4.38
CA LEU A 129 -4.37 -10.64 -4.39
C LEU A 129 -4.36 -10.04 -2.98
N LEU A 130 -5.22 -10.54 -2.06
CA LEU A 130 -5.26 -10.06 -0.69
C LEU A 130 -3.95 -10.34 0.06
N ARG A 131 -3.38 -11.55 -0.06
CA ARG A 131 -2.10 -11.93 0.56
C ARG A 131 -0.95 -11.06 0.05
N ARG A 132 -0.88 -10.86 -1.26
CA ARG A 132 0.11 -10.00 -1.92
C ARG A 132 0.06 -8.57 -1.41
N LYS A 133 -1.12 -7.93 -1.43
CA LYS A 133 -1.29 -6.55 -0.95
C LYS A 133 -0.87 -6.41 0.50
N ALA A 134 -1.29 -7.38 1.30
CA ALA A 134 -1.01 -7.38 2.71
C ALA A 134 0.49 -7.60 2.99
N LEU A 135 1.16 -8.47 2.24
CA LEU A 135 2.61 -8.64 2.31
C LEU A 135 3.35 -7.32 2.07
N ALA A 136 2.99 -6.61 1.01
CA ALA A 136 3.62 -5.33 0.70
C ALA A 136 3.33 -4.25 1.76
N ASP A 137 2.08 -4.18 2.24
CA ASP A 137 1.66 -3.28 3.33
C ASP A 137 2.41 -3.58 4.63
N TYR A 138 2.69 -4.86 4.93
CA TYR A 138 3.49 -5.25 6.08
C TYR A 138 4.90 -4.68 5.99
N TYR A 139 5.54 -4.69 4.82
CA TYR A 139 6.90 -4.17 4.73
C TYR A 139 7.00 -2.65 4.71
N LEU A 140 5.94 -1.92 4.32
CA LEU A 140 5.96 -0.46 4.26
C LEU A 140 6.35 0.19 5.61
N GLY A 141 7.45 0.93 5.60
CA GLY A 141 8.02 1.61 6.78
C GLY A 141 8.97 0.76 7.63
N ARG A 142 9.16 -0.53 7.34
CA ARG A 142 10.12 -1.39 8.04
C ARG A 142 11.51 -1.28 7.44
N THR A 143 12.52 -1.47 8.28
CA THR A 143 13.90 -1.69 7.85
C THR A 143 14.11 -3.16 7.58
N VAL A 144 14.71 -3.47 6.43
CA VAL A 144 14.92 -4.83 5.93
C VAL A 144 16.33 -4.98 5.37
N GLU A 145 16.84 -6.20 5.36
CA GLU A 145 18.04 -6.57 4.60
C GLU A 145 17.64 -6.99 3.19
N ILE A 146 18.33 -6.43 2.20
CA ILE A 146 18.06 -6.63 0.77
C ILE A 146 19.29 -7.32 0.17
N ALA A 147 19.09 -8.43 -0.55
CA ALA A 147 20.11 -9.00 -1.41
C ALA A 147 19.98 -8.40 -2.81
N ILE A 148 21.07 -7.94 -3.42
CA ILE A 148 21.07 -7.25 -4.73
C ILE A 148 21.63 -8.18 -5.81
N ASP A 149 20.78 -8.54 -6.77
CA ASP A 149 21.13 -9.37 -7.93
C ASP A 149 21.34 -8.55 -9.21
N ARG A 150 20.83 -7.32 -9.24
CA ARG A 150 20.88 -6.40 -10.38
C ARG A 150 21.36 -5.02 -9.89
N PRO A 151 22.67 -4.83 -9.69
CA PRO A 151 23.20 -3.54 -9.25
C PRO A 151 23.01 -2.44 -10.31
N ILE A 152 23.21 -1.18 -9.92
CA ILE A 152 23.21 -0.04 -10.86
C ILE A 152 24.10 -0.34 -12.07
N GLY A 153 23.56 -0.08 -13.27
CA GLY A 153 24.24 -0.33 -14.54
C GLY A 153 24.07 -1.76 -15.06
N TYR A 154 23.43 -2.66 -14.31
CA TYR A 154 23.13 -4.01 -14.78
C TYR A 154 22.28 -3.97 -16.05
N VAL A 155 22.69 -4.75 -17.06
CA VAL A 155 22.00 -4.84 -18.35
C VAL A 155 21.26 -6.16 -18.44
N HIS A 156 19.93 -6.10 -18.43
CA HIS A 156 19.06 -7.26 -18.56
C HIS A 156 18.54 -7.36 -20.00
N ALA A 157 19.07 -8.31 -20.76
CA ALA A 157 18.59 -8.64 -22.09
C ALA A 157 17.33 -9.52 -22.01
N LYS A 158 16.16 -8.94 -22.24
CA LYS A 158 14.92 -9.70 -22.45
C LYS A 158 14.75 -10.04 -23.93
N LYS A 159 13.85 -10.98 -24.23
CA LYS A 159 13.62 -11.45 -25.62
C LYS A 159 13.29 -10.32 -26.60
N THR A 160 12.63 -9.27 -26.14
CA THR A 160 12.08 -8.19 -26.98
C THR A 160 12.71 -6.82 -26.74
N TYR A 161 13.47 -6.65 -25.65
CA TYR A 161 14.14 -5.39 -25.32
C TYR A 161 15.28 -5.60 -24.33
N THR A 162 16.17 -4.62 -24.23
CA THR A 162 17.22 -4.58 -23.20
C THR A 162 16.88 -3.49 -22.19
N LEU A 163 17.01 -3.82 -20.90
CA LEU A 163 16.77 -2.90 -19.79
C LEU A 163 18.08 -2.66 -19.04
N THR A 164 18.52 -1.41 -18.94
CA THR A 164 19.64 -1.03 -18.06
C THR A 164 19.05 -0.50 -16.76
N TYR A 165 19.48 -1.04 -15.63
CA TYR A 165 18.94 -0.68 -14.32
C TYR A 165 19.62 0.60 -13.82
N PRO A 166 18.89 1.73 -13.66
CA PRO A 166 19.43 2.97 -13.11
C PRO A 166 19.48 2.96 -11.57
N LEU A 167 18.92 1.92 -10.94
CA LEU A 167 18.85 1.70 -9.50
C LEU A 167 19.45 0.34 -9.17
N ASN A 168 19.89 0.17 -7.93
CA ASN A 168 20.16 -1.16 -7.41
C ASN A 168 18.82 -1.89 -7.26
N TYR A 169 18.76 -3.14 -7.70
CA TYR A 169 17.56 -3.97 -7.67
C TYR A 169 17.90 -5.35 -7.11
N GLY A 170 17.01 -5.85 -6.30
CA GLY A 170 17.20 -7.09 -5.57
C GLY A 170 15.90 -7.61 -5.00
N TYR A 171 16.00 -8.39 -3.93
CA TYR A 171 14.87 -9.06 -3.30
C TYR A 171 15.06 -9.17 -1.79
N LEU A 172 13.98 -9.51 -1.07
CA LEU A 172 14.01 -9.85 0.35
C LEU A 172 14.28 -11.35 0.54
N PRO A 173 15.44 -11.75 1.11
CA PRO A 173 15.77 -13.16 1.28
C PRO A 173 14.73 -13.93 2.10
N GLY A 174 14.24 -15.04 1.55
CA GLY A 174 13.27 -15.94 2.19
C GLY A 174 11.83 -15.44 2.22
N VAL A 175 11.53 -14.29 1.62
CA VAL A 175 10.18 -13.73 1.56
C VAL A 175 9.62 -13.94 0.17
N ILE A 176 8.65 -14.83 0.01
CA ILE A 176 8.07 -15.14 -1.31
C ILE A 176 7.02 -14.10 -1.69
N GLY A 177 7.14 -13.55 -2.90
CA GLY A 177 6.22 -12.60 -3.53
C GLY A 177 4.97 -13.27 -4.11
N GLY A 178 4.23 -12.51 -4.92
CA GLY A 178 2.99 -12.98 -5.56
C GLY A 178 3.19 -13.97 -6.70
N ASP A 179 4.35 -13.92 -7.36
CA ASP A 179 4.73 -14.77 -8.49
C ASP A 179 5.42 -16.09 -8.07
N GLY A 180 5.65 -16.28 -6.77
CA GLY A 180 6.34 -17.45 -6.23
C GLY A 180 7.87 -17.33 -6.17
N GLU A 181 8.45 -16.21 -6.60
CA GLU A 181 9.86 -15.86 -6.40
C GLU A 181 10.02 -15.00 -5.13
N GLU A 182 11.25 -14.59 -4.81
CA GLU A 182 11.48 -13.69 -3.66
C GLU A 182 10.97 -12.28 -3.96
N LEU A 183 10.38 -11.62 -2.96
CA LEU A 183 9.73 -10.33 -3.11
C LEU A 183 10.74 -9.25 -3.52
N ASP A 184 10.51 -8.70 -4.72
CA ASP A 184 11.45 -7.78 -5.35
C ASP A 184 11.47 -6.38 -4.71
N VAL A 185 12.65 -5.75 -4.71
CA VAL A 185 12.93 -4.46 -4.08
C VAL A 185 13.81 -3.56 -4.98
N TYR A 186 13.33 -2.35 -5.25
CA TYR A 186 14.16 -1.24 -5.76
C TYR A 186 14.88 -0.55 -4.60
N LEU A 187 16.20 -0.38 -4.67
CA LEU A 187 16.97 0.40 -3.71
C LEU A 187 17.30 1.79 -4.30
N MET A 188 16.55 2.79 -3.84
CA MET A 188 16.65 4.18 -4.25
C MET A 188 17.62 4.96 -3.36
N GLY A 189 18.39 5.88 -3.97
CA GLY A 189 19.28 6.79 -3.23
C GLY A 189 20.63 6.19 -2.82
N VAL A 190 21.00 5.05 -3.38
CA VAL A 190 22.36 4.48 -3.30
C VAL A 190 22.92 4.46 -4.71
N GLU A 191 23.85 5.36 -5.02
CA GLU A 191 24.33 5.66 -6.39
C GLU A 191 25.52 4.80 -6.83
N THR A 192 25.89 3.79 -6.05
CA THR A 192 26.98 2.85 -6.36
C THR A 192 26.45 1.42 -6.39
N PRO A 193 27.03 0.52 -7.22
CA PRO A 193 26.75 -0.91 -7.17
C PRO A 193 27.02 -1.49 -5.78
N VAL A 194 26.06 -2.25 -5.24
CA VAL A 194 26.21 -3.00 -3.99
C VAL A 194 25.67 -4.42 -4.15
N SER A 195 26.11 -5.36 -3.29
CA SER A 195 25.64 -6.75 -3.30
C SER A 195 24.55 -7.03 -2.27
N SER A 196 24.47 -6.22 -1.22
CA SER A 196 23.39 -6.23 -0.22
C SER A 196 23.29 -4.86 0.44
N TYR A 197 22.14 -4.57 1.05
CA TYR A 197 21.94 -3.30 1.75
C TYR A 197 20.83 -3.40 2.81
N THR A 198 21.02 -2.77 3.97
CA THR A 198 19.95 -2.59 4.97
C THR A 198 19.29 -1.23 4.78
N ALA A 199 18.02 -1.21 4.40
CA ALA A 199 17.29 0.01 4.09
C ALA A 199 15.84 -0.04 4.59
N ARG A 200 15.23 1.14 4.69
CA ARG A 200 13.82 1.25 5.06
C ARG A 200 12.95 1.22 3.81
N ILE A 201 11.88 0.42 3.83
CA ILE A 201 10.87 0.43 2.78
C ILE A 201 10.08 1.73 2.86
N ILE A 202 10.16 2.52 1.79
CA ILE A 202 9.56 3.85 1.64
C ILE A 202 8.39 3.88 0.66
N GLY A 203 8.13 2.79 -0.05
CA GLY A 203 6.99 2.69 -0.94
C GLY A 203 6.72 1.27 -1.41
N VAL A 204 5.53 1.07 -1.93
CA VAL A 204 5.10 -0.12 -2.66
C VAL A 204 4.70 0.30 -4.06
N VAL A 205 5.21 -0.40 -5.07
CA VAL A 205 4.78 -0.30 -6.47
C VAL A 205 3.76 -1.40 -6.70
N HIS A 206 2.50 -1.02 -6.80
CA HIS A 206 1.43 -1.93 -7.18
C HIS A 206 1.35 -2.04 -8.70
N ARG A 207 1.47 -3.25 -9.22
CA ARG A 207 1.18 -3.56 -10.62
C ARG A 207 -0.21 -4.13 -10.74
N GLU A 208 -1.15 -3.32 -11.21
CA GLU A 208 -2.56 -3.69 -11.33
C GLU A 208 -2.83 -4.70 -12.46
N ASN A 209 -1.87 -4.95 -13.34
CA ASN A 209 -1.93 -5.89 -14.45
C ASN A 209 -0.78 -6.91 -14.44
N ASP A 210 -0.23 -7.21 -13.27
CA ASP A 210 0.82 -8.22 -13.05
C ASP A 210 0.53 -9.01 -11.77
N GLU A 211 1.21 -10.13 -11.54
CA GLU A 211 0.98 -11.02 -10.38
C GLU A 211 1.78 -10.61 -9.13
N GLU A 212 2.69 -9.65 -9.23
CA GLU A 212 3.57 -9.26 -8.12
C GLU A 212 3.61 -7.73 -7.88
N ASP A 213 3.61 -7.33 -6.60
CA ASP A 213 3.90 -5.95 -6.19
C ASP A 213 5.40 -5.85 -5.89
N LYS A 214 6.00 -4.67 -6.07
CA LYS A 214 7.41 -4.46 -5.75
C LYS A 214 7.57 -3.50 -4.60
N LEU A 215 8.62 -3.68 -3.81
CA LEU A 215 8.96 -2.74 -2.75
C LEU A 215 9.95 -1.69 -3.26
N VAL A 216 9.95 -0.54 -2.60
CA VAL A 216 10.96 0.51 -2.79
C VAL A 216 11.57 0.83 -1.44
N ALA A 217 12.89 0.68 -1.35
CA ALA A 217 13.69 0.94 -0.18
C ALA A 217 14.59 2.15 -0.38
N ALA A 218 14.93 2.82 0.71
CA ALA A 218 15.94 3.88 0.72
C ALA A 218 16.75 3.86 2.02
N PRO A 219 17.97 4.44 2.01
CA PRO A 219 18.74 4.67 3.23
C PRO A 219 17.91 5.37 4.30
N GLU A 220 18.16 5.01 5.57
CA GLU A 220 17.47 5.60 6.70
C GLU A 220 17.59 7.13 6.71
N GLY A 221 16.51 7.82 7.11
CA GLY A 221 16.45 9.28 7.13
C GLY A 221 16.16 9.95 5.78
N ARG A 222 16.27 9.24 4.65
CA ARG A 222 15.89 9.81 3.34
C ARG A 222 14.37 9.81 3.16
N VAL A 223 13.84 10.92 2.67
CA VAL A 223 12.43 11.11 2.37
C VAL A 223 12.27 11.25 0.87
N PHE A 224 11.48 10.36 0.29
CA PHE A 224 11.07 10.41 -1.11
C PHE A 224 9.56 10.33 -1.18
N HIS A 225 8.97 11.21 -2.00
CA HIS A 225 7.54 11.27 -2.22
C HIS A 225 7.11 10.41 -3.40
N GLN A 226 5.80 10.21 -3.52
CA GLN A 226 5.16 9.38 -4.53
C GLN A 226 5.70 9.61 -5.96
N GLY A 227 5.76 10.86 -6.40
CA GLY A 227 6.23 11.21 -7.74
C GLY A 227 7.73 10.95 -7.96
N GLU A 228 8.56 11.12 -6.92
CA GLU A 228 10.00 10.84 -7.00
C GLU A 228 10.26 9.33 -7.09
N ILE A 229 9.52 8.55 -6.32
CA ILE A 229 9.55 7.09 -6.40
C ILE A 229 9.08 6.64 -7.79
N ALA A 230 7.94 7.15 -8.28
CA ALA A 230 7.39 6.79 -9.58
C ALA A 230 8.39 7.10 -10.71
N ALA A 231 8.99 8.30 -10.73
CA ALA A 231 9.99 8.67 -11.72
C ALA A 231 11.22 7.76 -11.69
N ALA A 232 11.70 7.38 -10.50
CA ALA A 232 12.87 6.53 -10.36
C ALA A 232 12.66 5.11 -10.89
N VAL A 233 11.44 4.56 -10.75
CA VAL A 233 11.09 3.21 -11.21
C VAL A 233 10.49 3.18 -12.63
N GLU A 234 10.24 4.35 -13.24
CA GLU A 234 9.59 4.48 -14.55
C GLU A 234 10.24 3.64 -15.65
N PHE A 235 11.57 3.51 -15.64
CA PHE A 235 12.32 2.76 -16.65
C PHE A 235 11.77 1.35 -16.89
N GLN A 236 11.25 0.71 -15.84
CA GLN A 236 10.61 -0.61 -15.89
C GLN A 236 9.10 -0.52 -15.71
N GLU A 237 8.62 0.33 -14.80
CA GLU A 237 7.22 0.33 -14.39
C GLU A 237 6.27 1.00 -15.37
N LYS A 238 6.79 1.74 -16.37
CA LYS A 238 6.00 2.29 -17.49
C LYS A 238 5.36 1.22 -18.39
N TYR A 239 5.84 -0.02 -18.32
CA TYR A 239 5.29 -1.15 -19.08
C TYR A 239 4.12 -1.84 -18.36
N TYR A 240 3.75 -1.37 -17.17
CA TYR A 240 2.69 -1.92 -16.34
C TYR A 240 1.66 -0.83 -15.98
N LYS A 241 0.46 -1.25 -15.58
CA LYS A 241 -0.52 -0.37 -14.96
C LYS A 241 -0.12 -0.17 -13.51
N THR A 242 0.65 0.88 -13.26
CA THR A 242 1.37 1.08 -12.00
C THR A 242 0.69 2.10 -11.09
N ARG A 243 0.62 1.78 -9.80
CA ARG A 243 0.29 2.73 -8.73
C ARG A 243 1.33 2.66 -7.62
N VAL A 244 1.84 3.81 -7.18
CA VAL A 244 2.79 3.87 -6.06
C VAL A 244 2.06 4.21 -4.77
N GLU A 245 2.15 3.36 -3.74
CA GLU A 245 1.75 3.66 -2.35
C GLU A 245 3.00 4.09 -1.55
N PRO A 246 3.18 5.37 -1.24
CA PRO A 246 4.36 5.86 -0.54
C PRO A 246 4.19 5.84 0.98
N LEU A 247 5.32 5.73 1.69
CA LEU A 247 5.41 5.99 3.12
C LEU A 247 5.19 7.48 3.43
N TYR A 248 5.59 8.35 2.48
CA TYR A 248 5.48 9.81 2.56
C TYR A 248 4.56 10.35 1.47
N PRO A 249 3.23 10.38 1.71
CA PRO A 249 2.26 10.77 0.69
C PRO A 249 2.46 12.18 0.19
N LYS A 250 2.20 12.37 -1.10
CA LYS A 250 2.13 13.68 -1.74
C LYS A 250 0.80 13.86 -2.44
N SER A 251 0.28 15.07 -2.39
CA SER A 251 -0.89 15.49 -3.14
C SER A 251 -0.63 16.79 -3.85
N CYS A 252 -1.34 16.99 -4.95
CA CYS A 252 -1.35 18.24 -5.69
C CYS A 252 -2.79 18.72 -5.87
N GLY A 253 -2.97 20.04 -5.95
CA GLY A 253 -4.27 20.66 -6.14
C GLY A 253 -4.14 22.13 -6.50
N ALA A 254 -5.26 22.83 -6.57
CA ALA A 254 -5.25 24.25 -6.92
C ALA A 254 -6.22 25.09 -6.09
N LEU A 255 -5.77 26.30 -5.73
CA LEU A 255 -6.62 27.40 -5.33
C LEU A 255 -7.30 27.95 -6.60
N VAL A 256 -8.51 27.46 -6.89
CA VAL A 256 -9.30 27.97 -8.01
C VAL A 256 -10.00 29.25 -7.59
N TYR A 257 -9.84 30.31 -8.37
CA TYR A 257 -10.45 31.61 -8.11
C TYR A 257 -11.17 32.18 -9.33
N ARG A 258 -12.11 33.09 -9.06
CA ARG A 258 -12.68 34.01 -10.05
C ARG A 258 -12.64 35.44 -9.52
N GLU A 259 -12.53 36.39 -10.43
CA GLU A 259 -12.68 37.81 -10.09
C GLU A 259 -14.16 38.16 -9.96
N THR A 260 -14.49 39.03 -8.99
CA THR A 260 -15.83 39.56 -8.75
C THR A 260 -15.74 41.05 -8.42
N GLU A 261 -16.87 41.78 -8.41
CA GLU A 261 -16.89 43.19 -8.01
C GLU A 261 -16.37 43.42 -6.57
N ALA A 262 -16.53 42.44 -5.69
CA ALA A 262 -16.04 42.48 -4.30
C ALA A 262 -14.60 41.96 -4.13
N GLY A 263 -13.91 41.63 -5.24
CA GLY A 263 -12.57 41.03 -5.25
C GLY A 263 -12.58 39.54 -5.60
N ARG A 264 -11.54 38.80 -5.20
CA ARG A 264 -11.40 37.37 -5.55
C ARG A 264 -12.28 36.47 -4.69
N ALA A 265 -13.07 35.64 -5.36
CA ALA A 265 -13.76 34.52 -4.74
C ALA A 265 -12.99 33.22 -5.01
N TYR A 266 -12.80 32.40 -3.99
CA TYR A 266 -12.10 31.12 -4.06
C TYR A 266 -13.06 29.94 -3.95
N LEU A 267 -12.79 28.88 -4.70
CA LEU A 267 -13.54 27.62 -4.61
C LEU A 267 -13.06 26.80 -3.40
N CYS A 268 -14.00 26.51 -2.50
CA CYS A 268 -13.79 25.65 -1.35
C CYS A 268 -14.76 24.46 -1.40
N LEU A 269 -14.23 23.24 -1.35
CA LEU A 269 -14.99 22.00 -1.31
C LEU A 269 -15.20 21.53 0.14
N LEU A 270 -16.43 21.15 0.47
CA LEU A 270 -16.75 20.54 1.76
C LEU A 270 -16.39 19.04 1.74
N GLN A 271 -15.39 18.65 2.53
CA GLN A 271 -14.97 17.25 2.64
C GLN A 271 -15.90 16.49 3.59
N ARG A 272 -16.78 15.64 3.02
CA ARG A 272 -17.82 14.92 3.80
C ARG A 272 -17.29 14.10 4.98
N ARG A 273 -16.10 13.51 4.85
CA ARG A 273 -15.53 12.63 5.87
C ARG A 273 -14.97 13.39 7.09
N SER A 274 -14.43 14.59 6.88
CA SER A 274 -13.84 15.42 7.94
C SER A 274 -14.74 16.58 8.38
N GLY A 275 -15.74 16.95 7.59
CA GLY A 275 -16.58 18.13 7.82
C GLY A 275 -15.84 19.46 7.60
N THR A 276 -14.66 19.44 6.99
CA THR A 276 -13.80 20.62 6.78
C THR A 276 -13.85 21.10 5.33
N TYR A 277 -13.62 22.39 5.10
CA TYR A 277 -13.41 22.92 3.75
C TYR A 277 -11.96 22.73 3.30
N SER A 278 -11.77 22.41 2.02
CA SER A 278 -10.48 22.23 1.37
C SER A 278 -10.55 22.73 -0.07
N VAL A 279 -9.40 23.02 -0.67
CA VAL A 279 -9.30 23.13 -2.14
C VAL A 279 -9.47 21.77 -2.81
N PRO A 280 -9.79 21.73 -4.13
CA PRO A 280 -9.69 20.52 -4.93
C PRO A 280 -8.26 19.99 -4.97
N LYS A 281 -8.06 18.72 -4.62
CA LYS A 281 -6.73 18.09 -4.53
C LYS A 281 -6.84 16.57 -4.38
N GLY A 282 -5.82 15.87 -4.85
CA GLY A 282 -5.67 14.44 -4.58
C GLY A 282 -4.26 13.92 -4.79
N HIS A 283 -4.14 12.60 -4.83
CA HIS A 283 -2.84 11.93 -4.84
C HIS A 283 -2.20 12.00 -6.23
N MET A 284 -0.87 11.97 -6.28
CA MET A 284 -0.19 11.87 -7.58
C MET A 284 -0.40 10.46 -8.13
N GLU A 285 -0.79 10.34 -9.39
CA GLU A 285 -0.71 9.06 -10.08
C GLU A 285 0.70 8.82 -10.61
N ALA A 286 1.01 7.58 -10.95
CA ALA A 286 2.34 7.23 -11.45
C ALA A 286 2.62 7.99 -12.76
N PHE A 287 3.82 8.56 -12.86
CA PHE A 287 4.33 9.27 -14.04
C PHE A 287 3.59 10.59 -14.38
N GLU A 288 2.80 11.12 -13.45
CA GLU A 288 2.27 12.49 -13.53
C GLU A 288 3.24 13.53 -12.97
N THR A 289 3.25 14.71 -13.58
CA THR A 289 3.82 15.93 -12.97
C THR A 289 2.85 16.53 -11.94
N GLU A 290 3.37 17.33 -11.00
CA GLU A 290 2.53 18.02 -10.00
C GLU A 290 1.40 18.85 -10.63
N THR A 291 1.68 19.51 -11.76
CA THR A 291 0.72 20.32 -12.51
C THR A 291 -0.34 19.48 -13.21
N GLN A 292 0.03 18.31 -13.76
CA GLN A 292 -0.93 17.39 -14.37
C GLN A 292 -1.87 16.85 -13.29
N THR A 293 -1.32 16.37 -12.17
CA THR A 293 -2.11 15.93 -11.01
C THR A 293 -3.06 17.03 -10.54
N ALA A 294 -2.58 18.26 -10.33
CA ALA A 294 -3.43 19.36 -9.87
C ALA A 294 -4.59 19.68 -10.83
N ARG A 295 -4.35 19.66 -12.15
CA ARG A 295 -5.42 19.90 -13.15
C ARG A 295 -6.42 18.74 -13.18
N ARG A 296 -5.95 17.49 -13.17
CA ARG A 296 -6.80 16.30 -13.14
C ARG A 296 -7.72 16.30 -11.92
N GLU A 297 -7.16 16.54 -10.74
CA GLU A 297 -7.91 16.54 -9.47
C GLU A 297 -8.95 17.67 -9.41
N VAL A 298 -8.63 18.87 -9.92
CA VAL A 298 -9.63 19.94 -10.06
C VAL A 298 -10.76 19.50 -10.99
N LEU A 299 -10.44 18.92 -12.14
CA LEU A 299 -11.43 18.46 -13.10
C LEU A 299 -12.32 17.35 -12.52
N GLU A 300 -11.75 16.36 -11.85
CA GLU A 300 -12.48 15.22 -11.27
C GLU A 300 -13.41 15.63 -10.12
N GLU A 301 -12.95 16.50 -9.22
CA GLU A 301 -13.73 16.89 -8.03
C GLU A 301 -14.75 18.00 -8.32
N THR A 302 -14.55 18.79 -9.39
CA THR A 302 -15.34 20.01 -9.64
C THR A 302 -15.95 20.11 -11.03
N GLY A 303 -15.45 19.35 -12.00
CA GLY A 303 -15.80 19.47 -13.41
C GLY A 303 -15.17 20.67 -14.13
N LEU A 304 -14.30 21.45 -13.47
CA LEU A 304 -13.68 22.63 -14.05
C LEU A 304 -12.36 22.28 -14.74
N ASP A 305 -12.23 22.64 -16.03
CA ASP A 305 -10.93 22.72 -16.69
C ASP A 305 -10.31 24.10 -16.41
N VAL A 306 -9.14 24.11 -15.79
CA VAL A 306 -8.49 25.34 -15.32
C VAL A 306 -7.08 25.49 -15.89
N ALA A 307 -6.70 26.74 -16.14
CA ALA A 307 -5.34 27.12 -16.46
C ALA A 307 -4.58 27.45 -15.16
N LEU A 308 -3.55 26.65 -14.86
CA LEU A 308 -2.66 26.92 -13.74
C LEU A 308 -1.75 28.10 -14.06
N ARG A 309 -1.60 28.99 -13.10
CA ARG A 309 -0.67 30.10 -13.17
C ARG A 309 0.77 29.61 -12.88
N PRO A 310 1.74 29.84 -13.78
CA PRO A 310 3.09 29.35 -13.61
C PRO A 310 3.88 30.08 -12.51
N ASP A 311 3.44 31.27 -12.11
CA ASP A 311 4.10 32.13 -11.12
C ASP A 311 3.74 31.81 -9.67
N PHE A 312 2.84 30.84 -9.43
CA PHE A 312 2.44 30.45 -8.08
C PHE A 312 2.54 28.94 -7.85
N ARG A 313 3.40 28.57 -6.90
CA ARG A 313 3.48 27.22 -6.32
C ARG A 313 3.72 27.37 -4.82
N ALA A 314 2.80 26.85 -4.02
CA ALA A 314 2.92 26.80 -2.57
C ALA A 314 3.01 25.36 -2.08
N GLU A 315 3.73 25.13 -1.00
CA GLU A 315 3.88 23.81 -0.39
C GLU A 315 3.49 23.85 1.08
N VAL A 316 2.68 22.88 1.50
CA VAL A 316 2.23 22.72 2.88
C VAL A 316 2.54 21.30 3.32
N CYS A 317 3.18 21.15 4.47
CA CYS A 317 3.40 19.86 5.12
C CYS A 317 2.55 19.75 6.37
N TYR A 318 1.90 18.60 6.56
CA TYR A 318 1.10 18.32 7.75
C TYR A 318 1.10 16.83 8.07
N ASP A 319 0.90 16.50 9.34
CA ASP A 319 0.87 15.12 9.80
C ASP A 319 -0.55 14.54 9.66
N LEU A 320 -0.64 13.33 9.11
CA LEU A 320 -1.88 12.57 9.01
C LEU A 320 -2.10 11.72 10.27
N PRO A 321 -3.36 11.35 10.58
CA PRO A 321 -3.65 10.29 11.54
C PRO A 321 -2.82 9.03 11.22
N GLY A 322 -2.14 8.48 12.22
CA GLY A 322 -1.19 7.36 12.04
C GLY A 322 0.27 7.77 11.83
N GLY A 323 0.60 9.06 11.94
CA GLY A 323 1.98 9.56 11.98
C GLY A 323 2.67 9.69 10.63
N LYS A 324 1.96 9.45 9.51
CA LYS A 324 2.48 9.73 8.16
C LYS A 324 2.52 11.24 7.94
N ARG A 325 3.68 11.79 7.57
CA ARG A 325 3.79 13.19 7.13
C ARG A 325 3.42 13.31 5.66
N LYS A 326 2.41 14.12 5.35
CA LYS A 326 1.93 14.38 3.98
C LYS A 326 2.42 15.73 3.49
N ARG A 327 2.80 15.78 2.22
CA ARG A 327 3.11 17.01 1.48
C ARG A 327 1.98 17.36 0.53
N LEU A 328 1.56 18.61 0.51
CA LEU A 328 0.56 19.15 -0.40
C LEU A 328 1.18 20.30 -1.20
N THR A 329 1.19 20.17 -2.52
CA THR A 329 1.56 21.24 -3.44
C THR A 329 0.29 21.90 -4.00
N LEU A 330 0.21 23.22 -3.88
CA LEU A 330 -0.91 24.03 -4.37
C LEU A 330 -0.46 24.97 -5.47
N PHE A 331 -1.23 25.00 -6.54
CA PHE A 331 -1.12 25.98 -7.61
C PHE A 331 -2.24 27.00 -7.50
N LEU A 332 -2.10 28.12 -8.21
CA LEU A 332 -3.17 29.10 -8.36
C LEU A 332 -3.81 28.93 -9.74
N ALA A 333 -5.13 28.94 -9.81
CA ALA A 333 -5.85 28.66 -11.04
C ALA A 333 -7.00 29.64 -11.22
N ALA A 334 -7.08 30.29 -12.38
CA ALA A 334 -8.23 31.11 -12.72
C ALA A 334 -9.29 30.22 -13.39
N CYS A 335 -10.55 30.37 -12.98
CA CYS A 335 -11.66 29.82 -13.75
C CYS A 335 -11.86 30.71 -14.98
N GLY A 336 -11.73 30.13 -16.18
CA GLY A 336 -12.21 30.79 -17.41
C GLY A 336 -13.72 31.00 -17.28
N GLY A 337 -14.19 32.19 -17.66
CA GLY A 337 -15.62 32.52 -17.72
C GLY A 337 -16.32 31.85 -18.89
#